data_AF-A0A2D4WP21-F1
#
_entry.id   AF-A0A2D4WP21-F1
#
_cell.length_a   1.000
_cell.length_b   1.000
_cell.length_c   1.000
_cell.angle_alpha   90.00
_cell.angle_beta   90.00
_cell.angle_gamma   90.00
#
_symmetry.space_group_name_H-M   'P 1'
#
loop_
_entity.id
_entity.type
_entity.pdbx_description
1 polymer ?
#
loop_
_entity_poly.entity_id
_entity_poly.type
_entity_poly.pdbx_seq_one_letter_code
_entity_poly.pdbx_strand_id
1 'polypeptide(L)'
;MLRRIDHLKCPKCDYSLWNITPGPCPECGHPFQPSDFDFKPGAVAFTCDSCDQTYFGSSSRGHLEPKTFTCVSCDRFLDMDAMAIMPAEGFVGSHMLQQVIPWSPSRGNLLKRWFLMLGASLGSPVRLAQGLPPTRGLFIGIIFLLLNLVVFGLFMALPFLLLTGIALGGVTGTAGGRALSQTIVLFLLVALMFIFVILVGTLIVGLLVHVMIVLTGRHEKGLSVTLASLMVTSGPLCVLVVPCLGLYASPVIIIWWFINSVLALKGVHGISTFRSLMCALVPMVLIVGGFITLMTLSL
;
A
#
# COMPACT_ATOMS: atom_id res chain seq x y z
N MET A 1 -34.00 12.40 -10.24
CA MET A 1 -33.12 11.81 -9.21
C MET A 1 -31.87 11.27 -9.93
N LEU A 2 -30.97 12.18 -10.32
CA LEU A 2 -29.79 11.83 -11.12
C LEU A 2 -28.77 11.16 -10.18
N ARG A 3 -28.41 9.89 -10.45
CA ARG A 3 -27.30 9.25 -9.77
C ARG A 3 -26.05 10.08 -10.06
N ARG A 4 -25.45 10.56 -8.97
CA ARG A 4 -24.22 11.37 -8.98
C ARG A 4 -23.15 10.59 -9.77
N ILE A 5 -22.41 11.31 -10.62
CA ILE A 5 -21.38 10.86 -11.59
C ILE A 5 -20.21 10.11 -10.94
N ASP A 6 -20.29 9.84 -9.65
CA ASP A 6 -19.09 9.63 -8.86
C ASP A 6 -18.47 8.26 -9.12
N HIS A 7 -19.23 7.22 -9.50
CA HIS A 7 -18.66 5.89 -9.53
C HIS A 7 -19.23 4.97 -10.64
N LEU A 8 -18.46 4.79 -11.73
CA LEU A 8 -18.62 3.66 -12.65
C LEU A 8 -18.34 2.37 -11.86
N LYS A 9 -19.38 1.84 -11.21
CA LYS A 9 -19.32 0.69 -10.30
C LYS A 9 -20.41 -0.30 -10.63
N CYS A 10 -20.10 -1.57 -10.40
CA CYS A 10 -21.05 -2.65 -10.55
C CYS A 10 -22.25 -2.44 -9.62
N PRO A 11 -23.49 -2.44 -10.14
CA PRO A 11 -24.69 -2.22 -9.33
C PRO A 11 -24.94 -3.32 -8.29
N LYS A 12 -24.32 -4.50 -8.46
CA LYS A 12 -24.48 -5.65 -7.57
C LYS A 12 -23.45 -5.70 -6.43
N CYS A 13 -22.19 -5.33 -6.70
CA CYS A 13 -21.09 -5.54 -5.75
C CYS A 13 -20.23 -4.30 -5.47
N ASP A 14 -20.57 -3.15 -6.04
CA ASP A 14 -19.85 -1.88 -5.87
C ASP A 14 -18.37 -1.90 -6.35
N TYR A 15 -17.96 -2.95 -7.09
CA TYR A 15 -16.65 -3.03 -7.73
C TYR A 15 -16.52 -1.98 -8.84
N SER A 16 -15.40 -1.24 -8.93
CA SER A 16 -15.25 -0.22 -9.97
C SER A 16 -14.89 -0.84 -11.31
N LEU A 17 -15.52 -0.33 -12.37
CA LEU A 17 -15.44 -0.87 -13.71
C LEU A 17 -14.58 0.00 -14.64
N TRP A 18 -13.74 0.88 -14.07
CA TRP A 18 -12.81 1.71 -14.82
C TRP A 18 -11.72 0.86 -15.47
N ASN A 19 -11.38 1.18 -16.72
CA ASN A 19 -10.33 0.52 -17.51
C ASN A 19 -10.52 -1.01 -17.65
N ILE A 20 -11.77 -1.47 -17.73
CA ILE A 20 -12.15 -2.86 -17.95
C ILE A 20 -13.00 -2.92 -19.22
N THR A 21 -12.71 -3.91 -20.08
CA THR A 21 -13.55 -4.19 -21.24
C THR A 21 -14.96 -4.55 -20.79
N PRO A 22 -16.01 -3.92 -21.33
CA PRO A 22 -17.40 -4.22 -21.00
C PRO A 22 -17.73 -5.72 -21.10
N GLY A 23 -18.60 -6.20 -20.22
CA GLY A 23 -18.92 -7.63 -20.10
C GLY A 23 -19.29 -8.05 -18.67
N PRO A 24 -18.95 -9.26 -18.22
CA PRO A 24 -19.21 -9.69 -16.86
C PRO A 24 -18.25 -9.01 -15.87
N CYS A 25 -18.82 -8.45 -14.79
CA CYS A 25 -18.04 -7.93 -13.67
C CYS A 25 -17.11 -9.02 -13.12
N PRO A 26 -15.80 -8.75 -12.95
CA PRO A 26 -14.83 -9.77 -12.55
C PRO A 26 -15.04 -10.32 -11.13
N GLU A 27 -15.73 -9.58 -10.27
CA GLU A 27 -15.99 -10.00 -8.88
C GLU A 27 -17.28 -10.81 -8.73
N CYS A 28 -18.36 -10.42 -9.42
CA CYS A 28 -19.69 -11.02 -9.18
C CYS A 28 -20.38 -11.61 -10.43
N GLY A 29 -19.72 -11.52 -11.59
CA GLY A 29 -20.23 -12.00 -12.88
C GLY A 29 -21.40 -11.19 -13.45
N HIS A 30 -21.88 -10.15 -12.77
CA HIS A 30 -23.00 -9.34 -13.26
C HIS A 30 -22.60 -8.60 -14.55
N PRO A 31 -23.37 -8.70 -15.65
CA PRO A 31 -23.06 -7.99 -16.87
C PRO A 31 -23.14 -6.47 -16.64
N PHE A 32 -22.30 -5.72 -17.33
CA PHE A 32 -22.37 -4.25 -17.36
C PHE A 32 -22.00 -3.74 -18.75
N GLN A 33 -22.60 -2.62 -19.12
CA GLN A 33 -22.29 -1.88 -20.34
C GLN A 33 -22.08 -0.39 -20.02
N PRO A 34 -21.19 0.31 -20.75
CA PRO A 34 -21.02 1.76 -20.66
C PRO A 34 -22.34 2.55 -20.76
N SER A 35 -23.26 2.13 -21.63
CA SER A 35 -24.57 2.77 -21.82
C SER A 35 -25.50 2.69 -20.61
N ASP A 36 -25.26 1.77 -19.66
CA ASP A 36 -26.00 1.65 -18.40
C ASP A 36 -25.73 2.82 -17.43
N PHE A 37 -24.69 3.63 -17.70
CA PHE A 37 -24.22 4.70 -16.81
C PHE A 37 -24.36 6.07 -17.46
N ASP A 38 -24.59 7.09 -16.65
CA ASP A 38 -24.59 8.50 -17.07
C ASP A 38 -23.27 9.16 -16.65
N PHE A 39 -22.66 9.88 -17.59
CA PHE A 39 -21.43 10.62 -17.35
C PHE A 39 -21.63 12.11 -17.55
N LYS A 40 -20.76 12.92 -16.94
CA LYS A 40 -20.67 14.33 -17.33
C LYS A 40 -20.03 14.41 -18.72
N PRO A 41 -20.54 15.25 -19.64
CA PRO A 41 -19.90 15.50 -20.93
C PRO A 41 -18.41 15.85 -20.75
N GLY A 42 -17.54 15.16 -21.48
CA GLY A 42 -16.08 15.31 -21.44
C GLY A 42 -15.39 14.77 -20.17
N ALA A 43 -16.09 14.14 -19.23
CA ALA A 43 -15.46 13.60 -18.03
C ALA A 43 -14.86 12.20 -18.20
N VAL A 44 -15.28 11.48 -19.24
CA VAL A 44 -14.80 10.14 -19.56
C VAL A 44 -14.30 10.06 -20.99
N ALA A 45 -13.33 9.18 -21.17
CA ALA A 45 -12.67 8.83 -22.41
C ALA A 45 -12.94 7.35 -22.70
N PHE A 46 -13.36 7.05 -23.92
CA PHE A 46 -13.58 5.71 -24.44
C PHE A 46 -12.39 5.34 -25.30
N THR A 47 -11.76 4.19 -25.03
CA THR A 47 -10.57 3.77 -25.76
C THR A 47 -10.81 2.61 -26.70
N CYS A 48 -10.26 2.75 -27.91
CA CYS A 48 -10.19 1.66 -28.88
C CYS A 48 -9.32 0.52 -28.33
N ASP A 49 -9.84 -0.70 -28.37
CA ASP A 49 -9.17 -1.90 -27.87
C ASP A 49 -8.01 -2.41 -28.76
N SER A 50 -7.87 -1.87 -29.99
CA SER A 50 -6.78 -2.23 -30.90
C SER A 50 -5.60 -1.28 -30.92
N CYS A 51 -5.84 0.03 -30.74
CA CYS A 51 -4.81 1.06 -30.95
C CYS A 51 -4.77 2.14 -29.86
N ASP A 52 -5.56 1.97 -28.79
CA ASP A 52 -5.65 2.90 -27.66
C ASP A 52 -6.09 4.35 -28.02
N GLN A 53 -6.57 4.58 -29.26
CA GLN A 53 -7.13 5.87 -29.65
C GLN A 53 -8.31 6.23 -28.73
N THR A 54 -8.27 7.45 -28.19
CA THR A 54 -9.21 7.93 -27.20
C THR A 54 -10.28 8.82 -27.83
N TYR A 55 -11.52 8.64 -27.40
CA TYR A 55 -12.69 9.42 -27.82
C TYR A 55 -13.44 9.93 -26.59
N PHE A 56 -13.83 11.20 -26.58
CA PHE A 56 -14.51 11.80 -25.43
C PHE A 56 -16.02 11.81 -25.61
N GLY A 57 -16.75 11.51 -24.54
CA GLY A 57 -18.20 11.56 -24.55
C GLY A 57 -18.71 13.00 -24.67
N SER A 58 -19.28 13.35 -25.82
CA SER A 58 -19.79 14.69 -26.14
C SER A 58 -21.30 14.85 -25.94
N SER A 59 -22.05 13.74 -25.83
CA SER A 59 -23.50 13.81 -25.70
C SER A 59 -23.93 14.42 -24.36
N SER A 60 -25.22 14.78 -24.24
CA SER A 60 -25.80 15.29 -23.00
C SER A 60 -25.69 14.32 -21.80
N ARG A 61 -25.56 13.02 -22.08
CA ARG A 61 -25.33 11.95 -21.09
C ARG A 61 -23.84 11.58 -20.92
N GLY A 62 -22.94 12.32 -21.58
CA GLY A 62 -21.50 12.04 -21.62
C GLY A 62 -21.15 10.75 -22.36
N HIS A 63 -21.98 10.35 -23.33
CA HIS A 63 -21.76 9.20 -24.23
C HIS A 63 -21.10 9.66 -25.54
N LEU A 64 -20.59 8.69 -26.30
CA LEU A 64 -20.12 8.93 -27.67
C LEU A 64 -21.30 9.25 -28.59
N GLU A 65 -21.10 10.22 -29.47
CA GLU A 65 -22.05 10.61 -30.50
C GLU A 65 -21.27 10.75 -31.82
N PRO A 66 -21.41 9.80 -32.78
CA PRO A 66 -22.31 8.62 -32.77
C PRO A 66 -21.85 7.50 -31.83
N LYS A 67 -22.77 6.58 -31.46
CA LYS A 67 -22.48 5.41 -30.61
C LYS A 67 -21.61 4.36 -31.29
N THR A 68 -21.71 4.24 -32.60
CA THR A 68 -20.92 3.32 -33.42
C THR A 68 -20.21 4.12 -34.51
N PHE A 69 -18.92 3.85 -34.72
CA PHE A 69 -18.10 4.55 -35.69
C PHE A 69 -16.83 3.78 -36.01
N THR A 70 -16.13 4.19 -37.06
CA THR A 70 -14.84 3.62 -37.43
C THR A 70 -13.71 4.37 -36.74
N CYS A 71 -12.80 3.64 -36.10
CA CYS A 71 -11.63 4.22 -35.44
C CYS A 71 -10.77 5.00 -36.44
N VAL A 72 -10.47 6.27 -36.16
CA VAL A 72 -9.67 7.12 -37.07
C VAL A 72 -8.21 6.70 -37.19
N SER A 73 -7.71 5.88 -36.26
CA SER A 73 -6.29 5.49 -36.20
C SER A 73 -6.03 4.09 -36.74
N CYS A 74 -7.02 3.18 -36.69
CA CYS A 74 -6.83 1.77 -37.10
C CYS A 74 -7.94 1.20 -37.99
N ASP A 75 -8.90 2.02 -38.43
CA ASP A 75 -10.04 1.65 -39.30
C ASP A 75 -10.94 0.53 -38.78
N ARG A 76 -10.79 0.13 -37.50
CA ARG A 76 -11.66 -0.85 -36.87
C ARG A 76 -13.03 -0.26 -36.57
N PHE A 77 -14.09 -1.03 -36.82
CA PHE A 77 -15.44 -0.67 -36.39
C PHE A 77 -15.56 -0.77 -34.86
N LEU A 78 -15.97 0.32 -34.21
CA LEU A 78 -16.10 0.45 -32.77
C LEU A 78 -17.57 0.63 -32.39
N ASP A 79 -17.94 -0.01 -31.29
CA ASP A 79 -19.19 0.20 -30.56
C ASP A 79 -18.84 0.71 -29.17
N MET A 80 -19.46 1.81 -28.75
CA MET A 80 -19.29 2.38 -27.41
C MET A 80 -19.43 1.32 -26.30
N ASP A 81 -20.37 0.38 -26.43
CA ASP A 81 -20.61 -0.63 -25.40
C ASP A 81 -19.59 -1.78 -25.39
N ALA A 82 -18.65 -1.79 -26.34
CA ALA A 82 -17.50 -2.69 -26.36
C ALA A 82 -16.19 -2.00 -25.94
N MET A 83 -16.20 -0.68 -25.72
CA MET A 83 -15.01 0.10 -25.41
C MET A 83 -14.75 0.21 -23.92
N ALA A 84 -13.48 0.14 -23.52
CA ALA A 84 -13.08 0.42 -22.14
C ALA A 84 -13.22 1.93 -21.86
N ILE A 85 -13.63 2.26 -20.64
CA ILE A 85 -13.83 3.65 -20.19
C ILE A 85 -12.72 4.05 -19.21
N MET A 86 -12.12 5.21 -19.43
CA MET A 86 -11.17 5.85 -18.53
C MET A 86 -11.60 7.29 -18.21
N PRO A 87 -11.12 7.88 -17.10
CA PRO A 87 -11.35 9.29 -16.81
C PRO A 87 -10.64 10.17 -17.86
N ALA A 88 -11.27 11.27 -18.26
CA ALA A 88 -10.63 12.23 -19.17
C ALA A 88 -9.46 12.96 -18.48
N GLU A 89 -8.42 13.30 -19.25
CA GLU A 89 -7.28 14.07 -18.76
C GLU A 89 -7.74 15.43 -18.20
N GLY A 90 -7.29 15.77 -16.98
CA GLY A 90 -7.68 17.01 -16.31
C GLY A 90 -9.02 16.95 -15.55
N PHE A 91 -9.77 15.84 -15.61
CA PHE A 91 -10.94 15.65 -14.74
C PHE A 91 -10.49 15.16 -13.35
N VAL A 92 -10.18 16.12 -12.45
CA VAL A 92 -9.63 15.92 -11.09
C VAL A 92 -10.60 15.20 -10.12
N GLY A 93 -11.74 14.71 -10.60
CA GLY A 93 -12.80 14.13 -9.77
C GLY A 93 -12.70 12.62 -9.50
N SER A 94 -11.87 11.87 -10.23
CA SER A 94 -11.79 10.42 -10.04
C SER A 94 -10.44 10.02 -9.42
N HIS A 95 -10.45 9.84 -8.09
CA HIS A 95 -9.43 9.07 -7.37
C HIS A 95 -9.46 7.56 -7.74
N MET A 96 -9.98 7.24 -8.93
CA MET A 96 -10.53 5.95 -9.34
C MET A 96 -9.82 5.33 -10.55
N LEU A 97 -8.65 5.83 -10.94
CA LEU A 97 -7.64 4.96 -11.55
C LEU A 97 -7.18 4.00 -10.44
N GLN A 98 -8.04 3.03 -10.16
CA GLN A 98 -7.86 1.95 -9.20
C GLN A 98 -6.55 1.25 -9.53
N GLN A 99 -5.50 1.66 -8.84
CA GLN A 99 -4.31 0.87 -8.71
C GLN A 99 -4.77 -0.41 -8.01
N VAL A 100 -4.78 -1.50 -8.78
CA VAL A 100 -5.23 -2.79 -8.27
C VAL A 100 -4.42 -3.10 -7.03
N ILE A 101 -5.09 -3.10 -5.89
CA ILE A 101 -4.48 -3.27 -4.59
C ILE A 101 -3.90 -4.69 -4.57
N PRO A 102 -2.58 -4.84 -4.38
CA PRO A 102 -1.94 -6.15 -4.38
C PRO A 102 -2.58 -7.16 -3.40
N TRP A 103 -3.24 -6.65 -2.35
CA TRP A 103 -3.88 -7.40 -1.28
C TRP A 103 -5.32 -7.90 -1.58
N SER A 104 -5.73 -8.02 -2.85
CA SER A 104 -7.06 -8.53 -3.19
C SER A 104 -7.17 -10.07 -3.08
N PRO A 105 -8.29 -10.62 -2.56
CA PRO A 105 -8.63 -12.05 -2.63
C PRO A 105 -8.42 -12.70 -4.00
N SER A 106 -8.74 -11.97 -5.07
CA SER A 106 -8.63 -12.44 -6.46
C SER A 106 -7.19 -12.53 -6.98
N ARG A 107 -6.18 -12.02 -6.27
CA ARG A 107 -4.76 -11.98 -6.72
C ARG A 107 -3.94 -13.22 -6.35
N GLY A 108 -4.59 -14.31 -5.92
CA GLY A 108 -3.94 -15.58 -5.58
C GLY A 108 -3.82 -15.79 -4.08
N ASN A 109 -2.90 -16.64 -3.63
CA ASN A 109 -2.71 -16.97 -2.21
C ASN A 109 -2.03 -15.82 -1.42
N LEU A 110 -1.98 -15.95 -0.09
CA LEU A 110 -1.42 -14.95 0.82
C LEU A 110 0.03 -14.57 0.48
N LEU A 111 0.86 -15.57 0.15
CA LEU A 111 2.27 -15.36 -0.17
C LEU A 111 2.45 -14.50 -1.43
N LYS A 112 1.69 -14.81 -2.49
CA LYS A 112 1.71 -14.02 -3.73
C LYS A 112 1.27 -12.57 -3.48
N ARG A 113 0.21 -12.36 -2.68
CA ARG A 113 -0.25 -11.01 -2.30
C ARG A 113 0.80 -10.25 -1.50
N TRP A 114 1.47 -10.92 -0.57
CA TRP A 114 2.54 -10.34 0.23
C TRP A 114 3.74 -9.93 -0.63
N PHE A 115 4.20 -10.77 -1.56
CA PHE A 115 5.28 -10.40 -2.49
C PHE A 115 4.89 -9.22 -3.41
N LEU A 116 3.65 -9.19 -3.90
CA LEU A 116 3.18 -8.06 -4.71
C LEU A 116 3.10 -6.76 -3.89
N MET A 117 2.65 -6.82 -2.63
CA MET A 117 2.69 -5.68 -1.71
C MET A 117 4.13 -5.24 -1.43
N LEU A 118 5.04 -6.19 -1.24
CA LEU A 118 6.46 -5.91 -0.98
C LEU A 118 7.10 -5.18 -2.17
N GLY A 119 6.92 -5.70 -3.38
CA GLY A 119 7.39 -5.04 -4.61
C GLY A 119 6.78 -3.64 -4.79
N ALA A 120 5.47 -3.50 -4.55
CA ALA A 120 4.79 -2.20 -4.64
C ALA A 120 5.26 -1.21 -3.57
N SER A 121 5.56 -1.67 -2.35
CA SER A 121 6.10 -0.85 -1.27
C SER A 121 7.50 -0.32 -1.58
N LEU A 122 8.31 -1.11 -2.27
CA LEU A 122 9.68 -0.76 -2.64
C LEU A 122 9.72 0.16 -3.88
N GLY A 123 8.92 -0.16 -4.91
CA GLY A 123 8.96 0.54 -6.20
C GLY A 123 7.98 1.70 -6.34
N SER A 124 6.86 1.69 -5.61
CA SER A 124 5.77 2.66 -5.79
C SER A 124 4.98 2.93 -4.50
N PRO A 125 5.64 3.39 -3.42
CA PRO A 125 5.00 3.55 -2.10
C PRO A 125 3.80 4.51 -2.11
N VAL A 126 3.89 5.59 -2.90
CA VAL A 126 2.80 6.57 -3.04
C VAL A 126 1.55 5.93 -3.62
N ARG A 127 1.73 5.19 -4.71
CA ARG A 127 0.67 4.46 -5.40
C ARG A 127 0.04 3.45 -4.44
N LEU A 128 0.87 2.64 -3.81
CA LEU A 128 0.40 1.64 -2.85
C LEU A 128 -0.45 2.25 -1.73
N ALA A 129 -0.01 3.35 -1.11
CA ALA A 129 -0.73 4.00 -0.02
C ALA A 129 -2.04 4.66 -0.48
N GLN A 130 -2.05 5.32 -1.64
CA GLN A 130 -3.26 5.92 -2.22
C GLN A 130 -4.30 4.88 -2.66
N GLY A 131 -3.85 3.69 -3.07
CA GLY A 131 -4.71 2.61 -3.51
C GLY A 131 -5.48 1.92 -2.38
N LEU A 132 -5.11 2.08 -1.11
CA LEU A 132 -5.73 1.35 0.00
C LEU A 132 -7.24 1.66 0.16
N PRO A 133 -8.08 0.67 0.50
CA PRO A 133 -9.50 0.88 0.66
C PRO A 133 -9.77 1.67 1.96
N PRO A 134 -10.64 2.69 1.98
CA PRO A 134 -10.85 3.53 3.16
C PRO A 134 -11.27 2.76 4.43
N THR A 135 -12.04 1.69 4.27
CA THR A 135 -12.62 0.92 5.38
C THR A 135 -11.70 -0.18 5.92
N ARG A 136 -10.76 -0.68 5.11
CA ARG A 136 -9.89 -1.82 5.47
C ARG A 136 -8.39 -1.52 5.37
N GLY A 137 -8.00 -0.31 4.95
CA GLY A 137 -6.60 0.06 4.73
C GLY A 137 -5.71 -0.14 5.95
N LEU A 138 -6.19 0.22 7.14
CA LEU A 138 -5.43 0.01 8.39
C LEU A 138 -5.18 -1.47 8.67
N PHE A 139 -6.21 -2.30 8.53
CA PHE A 139 -6.09 -3.75 8.74
C PHE A 139 -5.09 -4.38 7.76
N ILE A 140 -5.14 -3.97 6.48
CA ILE A 140 -4.17 -4.41 5.45
C ILE A 140 -2.75 -3.96 5.83
N GLY A 141 -2.59 -2.71 6.27
CA GLY A 141 -1.31 -2.18 6.74
C GLY A 141 -0.74 -2.98 7.92
N ILE A 142 -1.56 -3.27 8.93
CA ILE A 142 -1.16 -4.06 10.11
C ILE A 142 -0.71 -5.46 9.68
N ILE A 143 -1.50 -6.17 8.86
CA ILE A 143 -1.10 -7.52 8.41
C ILE A 143 0.20 -7.47 7.60
N PHE A 144 0.33 -6.50 6.69
CA PHE A 144 1.54 -6.39 5.87
C PHE A 144 2.78 -6.11 6.73
N LEU A 145 2.69 -5.18 7.68
CA LEU A 145 3.77 -4.92 8.64
C LEU A 145 4.10 -6.17 9.47
N LEU A 146 3.09 -6.85 10.02
CA LEU A 146 3.29 -8.07 10.81
C LEU A 146 3.95 -9.18 10.00
N LEU A 147 3.54 -9.38 8.74
CA LEU A 147 4.18 -10.36 7.86
C LEU A 147 5.63 -9.99 7.57
N ASN A 148 5.93 -8.71 7.31
CA ASN A 148 7.32 -8.25 7.16
C ASN A 148 8.14 -8.53 8.43
N LEU A 149 7.62 -8.18 9.61
CA LEU A 149 8.34 -8.39 10.87
C LEU A 149 8.56 -9.86 11.20
N VAL A 150 7.55 -10.71 10.99
CA VAL A 150 7.65 -12.16 11.24
C VAL A 150 8.61 -12.80 10.24
N VAL A 151 8.42 -12.58 8.93
CA VAL A 151 9.26 -13.21 7.91
C VAL A 151 10.70 -12.73 8.06
N PHE A 152 10.94 -11.42 8.03
CA PHE A 152 12.30 -10.88 8.07
C PHE A 152 12.98 -11.12 9.42
N GLY A 153 12.23 -11.08 10.54
CA GLY A 153 12.73 -11.43 11.86
C GLY A 153 13.15 -12.89 11.98
N LEU A 154 12.36 -13.83 11.45
CA LEU A 154 12.71 -15.25 11.43
C LEU A 154 13.96 -15.52 10.58
N PHE A 155 14.05 -14.91 9.39
CA PHE A 155 15.23 -15.03 8.52
C PHE A 155 16.48 -14.43 9.16
N MET A 156 16.34 -13.30 9.87
CA MET A 156 17.44 -12.68 10.60
C MET A 156 17.92 -13.54 11.79
N ALA A 157 17.00 -14.20 12.51
CA ALA A 157 17.32 -15.02 13.67
C ALA A 157 17.90 -16.41 13.34
N LEU A 158 17.51 -17.00 12.20
CA LEU A 158 17.87 -18.38 11.83
C LEU A 158 19.40 -18.66 11.84
N PRO A 159 20.28 -17.82 11.26
CA PRO A 159 21.73 -18.04 11.28
C PRO A 159 22.29 -18.06 12.70
N PHE A 160 21.81 -17.17 13.57
CA PHE A 160 22.24 -17.14 14.96
C PHE A 160 21.76 -18.37 15.71
N LEU A 161 20.51 -18.81 15.49
CA LEU A 161 20.00 -20.06 16.06
C LEU A 161 20.84 -21.28 15.64
N LEU A 162 21.21 -21.37 14.36
CA LEU A 162 22.04 -22.46 13.85
C LEU A 162 23.45 -22.42 14.43
N LEU A 163 24.11 -21.25 14.45
CA LEU A 163 25.46 -21.10 15.00
C LEU A 163 25.49 -21.43 16.49
N THR A 164 24.53 -20.92 17.26
CA THR A 164 24.45 -21.16 18.70
C THR A 164 24.11 -22.62 18.99
N GLY A 165 23.22 -23.23 18.19
CA GLY A 165 22.89 -24.66 18.29
C GLY A 165 24.07 -25.58 17.99
N ILE A 166 24.85 -25.30 16.95
CA ILE A 166 26.07 -26.05 16.60
C ILE A 166 27.14 -25.87 17.70
N ALA A 167 27.38 -24.63 18.15
CA ALA A 167 28.37 -24.33 19.17
C ALA A 167 28.06 -24.99 20.52
N LEU A 168 26.80 -24.95 20.97
CA LEU A 168 26.38 -25.57 22.23
C LEU A 168 26.29 -27.10 22.12
N GLY A 169 25.85 -27.62 20.98
CA GLY A 169 25.71 -29.06 20.72
C GLY A 169 27.04 -29.80 20.62
N GLY A 170 28.09 -29.16 20.10
CA GLY A 170 29.44 -29.75 20.01
C GLY A 170 30.18 -29.84 21.35
N VAL A 171 29.83 -29.01 22.33
CA VAL A 171 30.61 -28.88 23.58
C VAL A 171 30.03 -29.70 24.74
N THR A 172 28.73 -30.05 24.71
CA THR A 172 28.02 -30.43 25.95
C THR A 172 27.16 -31.70 25.85
N GLY A 173 27.68 -32.82 25.32
CA GLY A 173 26.95 -34.11 25.19
C GLY A 173 25.85 -34.33 26.25
N THR A 174 24.61 -34.59 25.81
CA THR A 174 23.33 -34.65 26.58
C THR A 174 22.82 -33.35 27.23
N ALA A 175 23.67 -32.40 27.64
CA ALA A 175 23.25 -31.06 28.08
C ALA A 175 22.89 -30.11 26.91
N GLY A 176 23.33 -30.43 25.68
CA GLY A 176 23.03 -29.65 24.48
C GLY A 176 21.54 -29.50 24.16
N GLY A 177 20.70 -30.47 24.52
CA GLY A 177 19.24 -30.40 24.29
C GLY A 177 18.55 -29.31 25.13
N ARG A 178 18.95 -29.15 26.40
CA ARG A 178 18.42 -28.09 27.28
C ARG A 178 18.96 -26.71 26.88
N ALA A 179 20.22 -26.64 26.47
CA ALA A 179 20.81 -25.40 26.00
C ALA A 179 20.16 -24.92 24.70
N LEU A 180 19.87 -25.83 23.76
CA LEU A 180 19.16 -25.51 22.52
C LEU A 180 17.73 -25.03 22.80
N SER A 181 16.97 -25.68 23.68
CA SER A 181 15.60 -25.26 23.99
C SER A 181 15.55 -23.90 24.69
N GLN A 182 16.45 -23.63 25.64
CA GLN A 182 16.59 -22.30 26.26
C GLN A 182 16.96 -21.22 25.25
N THR A 183 17.87 -21.54 24.32
CA THR A 183 18.28 -20.63 23.24
C THR A 183 17.09 -20.31 22.35
N ILE A 184 16.35 -21.31 21.88
CA ILE A 184 15.14 -21.11 21.06
C ILE A 184 14.12 -20.22 21.78
N VAL A 185 13.85 -20.49 23.07
CA VAL A 185 12.91 -19.67 23.86
C VAL A 185 13.39 -18.22 23.96
N LEU A 186 14.67 -17.98 24.25
CA LEU A 186 15.23 -16.64 24.33
C LEU A 186 15.10 -15.88 23.00
N PHE A 187 15.42 -16.53 21.87
CA PHE A 187 15.27 -15.94 20.55
C PHE A 187 13.81 -15.62 20.20
N LEU A 188 12.86 -16.50 20.54
CA LEU A 188 11.44 -16.24 20.35
C LEU A 188 10.96 -15.06 21.18
N LEU A 189 11.40 -14.94 22.44
CA LEU A 189 11.06 -13.80 23.31
C LEU A 189 11.64 -12.50 22.76
N VAL A 190 12.89 -12.49 22.31
CA VAL A 190 13.53 -11.32 21.68
C VAL A 190 12.81 -10.94 20.39
N ALA A 191 12.44 -11.92 19.55
CA ALA A 191 11.69 -11.67 18.32
C ALA A 191 10.29 -11.09 18.61
N LEU A 192 9.57 -11.63 19.59
CA LEU A 192 8.27 -11.12 20.02
C LEU A 192 8.37 -9.70 20.57
N MET A 193 9.38 -9.43 21.41
CA MET A 193 9.66 -8.10 21.93
C MET A 193 9.97 -7.13 20.78
N PHE A 194 10.77 -7.54 19.80
CA PHE A 194 11.08 -6.73 18.63
C PHE A 194 9.82 -6.41 17.80
N ILE A 195 8.99 -7.42 17.50
CA ILE A 195 7.70 -7.23 16.81
C ILE A 195 6.82 -6.23 17.59
N PHE A 196 6.71 -6.41 18.90
CA PHE A 196 5.93 -5.55 19.77
C PHE A 196 6.43 -4.10 19.75
N VAL A 197 7.74 -3.89 19.92
CA VAL A 197 8.37 -2.56 19.91
C VAL A 197 8.17 -1.87 18.56
N ILE A 198 8.38 -2.55 17.43
CA ILE A 198 8.19 -1.94 16.11
C ILE A 198 6.71 -1.65 15.85
N LEU A 199 5.79 -2.54 16.21
CA LEU A 199 4.36 -2.32 16.03
C LEU A 199 3.86 -1.13 16.85
N VAL A 200 4.15 -1.12 18.16
CA VAL A 200 3.76 -0.04 19.07
C VAL A 200 4.46 1.27 18.68
N GLY A 201 5.75 1.21 18.35
CA GLY A 201 6.51 2.37 17.88
C GLY A 201 5.90 2.98 16.61
N THR A 202 5.51 2.14 15.64
CA THR A 202 4.84 2.61 14.42
C THR A 202 3.48 3.24 14.71
N LEU A 203 2.71 2.69 15.67
CA LEU A 203 1.43 3.27 16.10
C LEU A 203 1.63 4.64 16.76
N ILE A 204 2.60 4.77 17.67
CA ILE A 204 2.94 6.02 18.35
C ILE A 204 3.41 7.07 17.34
N VAL A 205 4.39 6.71 16.48
CA VAL A 205 4.89 7.59 15.43
C VAL A 205 3.75 8.04 14.52
N GLY A 206 2.91 7.11 14.06
CA GLY A 206 1.81 7.46 13.18
C GLY A 206 0.74 8.34 13.81
N LEU A 207 0.47 8.17 15.11
CA LEU A 207 -0.37 9.10 15.87
C LEU A 207 0.25 10.49 15.91
N LEU A 208 1.53 10.61 16.26
CA LEU A 208 2.21 11.91 16.33
C LEU A 208 2.29 12.59 14.95
N VAL A 209 2.60 11.83 13.90
CA VAL A 209 2.58 12.32 12.52
C VAL A 209 1.19 12.84 12.15
N HIS A 210 0.13 12.11 12.52
CA HIS A 210 -1.24 12.53 12.25
C HIS A 210 -1.59 13.82 13.00
N VAL A 211 -1.23 13.92 14.28
CA VAL A 211 -1.40 15.15 15.07
C VAL A 211 -0.67 16.32 14.40
N MET A 212 0.57 16.15 13.96
CA MET A 212 1.32 17.18 13.25
C MET A 212 0.64 17.60 11.94
N ILE A 213 0.09 16.65 11.17
CA ILE A 213 -0.69 16.97 9.96
C ILE A 213 -1.91 17.82 10.32
N VAL A 214 -2.66 17.45 11.37
CA VAL A 214 -3.84 18.20 11.82
C VAL A 214 -3.48 19.60 12.30
N LEU A 215 -2.40 19.75 13.06
CA LEU A 215 -1.96 21.04 13.61
C LEU A 215 -1.43 22.00 12.53
N THR A 216 -0.84 21.49 11.45
CA THR A 216 -0.17 22.30 10.42
C THR A 216 -1.09 22.75 9.27
N GLY A 217 -2.40 22.48 9.33
CA GLY A 217 -3.37 23.00 8.34
C GLY A 217 -4.52 22.03 8.02
N ARG A 218 -5.19 22.26 6.89
CA ARG A 218 -6.33 21.41 6.45
C ARG A 218 -5.94 19.93 6.36
N HIS A 219 -6.83 19.08 6.86
CA HIS A 219 -6.73 17.63 6.78
C HIS A 219 -8.03 17.08 6.20
N GLU A 220 -7.94 16.15 5.25
CA GLU A 220 -9.11 15.52 4.62
C GLU A 220 -9.24 14.03 4.97
N LYS A 221 -8.16 13.43 5.48
CA LYS A 221 -8.07 11.99 5.76
C LYS A 221 -7.81 11.76 7.25
N GLY A 222 -8.41 10.70 7.81
CA GLY A 222 -8.30 10.37 9.23
C GLY A 222 -7.03 9.59 9.61
N LEU A 223 -6.87 9.35 10.91
CA LEU A 223 -5.72 8.66 11.51
C LEU A 223 -5.46 7.27 10.90
N SER A 224 -6.50 6.51 10.60
CA SER A 224 -6.40 5.17 10.00
C SER A 224 -5.63 5.19 8.68
N VAL A 225 -5.81 6.25 7.88
CA VAL A 225 -5.15 6.44 6.58
C VAL A 225 -3.68 6.79 6.77
N THR A 226 -3.35 7.63 7.75
CA THR A 226 -1.96 7.95 8.13
C THR A 226 -1.22 6.70 8.59
N LEU A 227 -1.80 5.95 9.53
CA LEU A 227 -1.22 4.70 10.05
C LEU A 227 -1.02 3.65 8.96
N ALA A 228 -2.03 3.43 8.13
CA ALA A 228 -1.94 2.49 7.02
C ALA A 228 -0.80 2.86 6.06
N SER A 229 -0.64 4.15 5.75
CA SER A 229 0.42 4.66 4.86
C SER A 229 1.83 4.38 5.40
N LEU A 230 2.04 4.53 6.71
CA LEU A 230 3.33 4.22 7.35
C LEU A 230 3.60 2.71 7.40
N MET A 231 2.57 1.90 7.64
CA MET A 231 2.71 0.45 7.71
C MET A 231 2.98 -0.17 6.34
N VAL A 232 2.30 0.29 5.28
CA VAL A 232 2.50 -0.25 3.92
C VAL A 232 3.80 0.20 3.26
N THR A 233 4.48 1.20 3.82
CA THR A 233 5.80 1.64 3.34
C THR A 233 6.96 0.87 3.95
N SER A 234 6.68 -0.11 4.83
CA SER A 234 7.65 -0.96 5.54
C SER A 234 8.43 -1.96 4.66
N GLY A 235 8.24 -1.94 3.34
CA GLY A 235 8.96 -2.81 2.40
C GLY A 235 10.49 -2.81 2.53
N PRO A 236 11.18 -1.67 2.78
CA PRO A 236 12.64 -1.65 2.96
C PRO A 236 13.17 -2.56 4.07
N LEU A 237 12.31 -3.00 5.01
CA LEU A 237 12.68 -3.99 6.02
C LEU A 237 13.13 -5.33 5.39
N CYS A 238 12.85 -5.61 4.11
CA CYS A 238 13.30 -6.84 3.46
C CYS A 238 14.81 -6.99 3.41
N VAL A 239 15.58 -5.89 3.50
CA VAL A 239 17.04 -5.94 3.57
C VAL A 239 17.52 -6.63 4.86
N LEU A 240 16.68 -6.67 5.91
CA LEU A 240 16.96 -7.42 7.14
C LEU A 240 17.01 -8.94 6.93
N VAL A 241 16.50 -9.46 5.81
CA VAL A 241 16.60 -10.89 5.47
C VAL A 241 18.04 -11.34 5.33
N VAL A 242 18.96 -10.45 4.93
CA VAL A 242 20.36 -10.83 4.72
C VAL A 242 21.04 -11.03 6.07
N PRO A 243 21.43 -12.28 6.42
CA PRO A 243 22.16 -12.56 7.65
C PRO A 243 23.38 -11.67 7.81
N CYS A 244 23.58 -11.17 9.04
CA CYS A 244 24.69 -10.29 9.42
C CYS A 244 24.70 -8.92 8.72
N LEU A 245 24.47 -8.83 7.42
CA LEU A 245 24.47 -7.57 6.66
C LEU A 245 23.25 -6.70 6.98
N GLY A 246 22.08 -7.30 7.20
CA GLY A 246 20.84 -6.58 7.43
C GLY A 246 20.91 -5.62 8.62
N LEU A 247 21.60 -6.04 9.70
CA LEU A 247 21.78 -5.20 10.89
C LEU A 247 22.69 -3.99 10.61
N TYR A 248 23.78 -4.18 9.86
CA TYR A 248 24.68 -3.09 9.48
C TYR A 248 24.04 -2.15 8.45
N ALA A 249 23.10 -2.64 7.64
CA ALA A 249 22.31 -1.83 6.72
C ALA A 249 21.16 -1.08 7.40
N SER A 250 20.96 -1.22 8.73
CA SER A 250 19.84 -0.60 9.44
C SER A 250 19.70 0.91 9.23
N PRO A 251 20.77 1.74 9.18
CA PRO A 251 20.60 3.18 8.92
C PRO A 251 20.02 3.44 7.52
N VAL A 252 20.46 2.67 6.51
CA VAL A 252 19.96 2.78 5.14
C VAL A 252 18.49 2.37 5.05
N ILE A 253 18.11 1.30 5.75
CA ILE A 253 16.73 0.82 5.82
C ILE A 253 15.81 1.87 6.45
N ILE A 254 16.24 2.48 7.55
CA ILE A 254 15.48 3.53 8.26
C ILE A 254 15.30 4.75 7.36
N ILE A 255 16.38 5.22 6.71
CA ILE A 255 16.33 6.35 5.78
C ILE A 255 15.40 6.04 4.61
N TRP A 256 15.50 4.84 4.02
CA TRP A 256 14.65 4.45 2.90
C TRP A 256 13.18 4.37 3.29
N TRP A 257 12.86 3.72 4.41
CA TRP A 257 11.50 3.66 4.94
C TRP A 257 10.95 5.07 5.25
N PHE A 258 11.79 5.95 5.80
CA PHE A 258 11.42 7.33 6.09
C PHE A 258 11.09 8.11 4.81
N ILE A 259 11.92 8.01 3.76
CA ILE A 259 11.64 8.63 2.46
C ILE A 259 10.32 8.11 1.88
N ASN A 260 10.11 6.79 1.90
CA ASN A 260 8.87 6.18 1.40
C ASN A 260 7.64 6.70 2.18
N SER A 261 7.76 6.84 3.50
CA SER A 261 6.72 7.38 4.37
C SER A 261 6.38 8.83 4.01
N VAL A 262 7.39 9.69 3.83
CA VAL A 262 7.20 11.11 3.43
C VAL A 262 6.48 11.21 2.08
N LEU A 263 6.88 10.40 1.10
CA LEU A 263 6.25 10.38 -0.21
C LEU A 263 4.80 9.87 -0.15
N ALA A 264 4.54 8.80 0.62
CA ALA A 264 3.21 8.25 0.82
C ALA A 264 2.27 9.26 1.51
N LEU A 265 2.73 9.89 2.60
CA LEU A 265 1.95 10.91 3.32
C LEU A 265 1.63 12.11 2.43
N LYS A 266 2.60 12.57 1.62
CA LYS A 266 2.39 13.62 0.62
C LYS A 266 1.25 13.26 -0.32
N GLY A 267 1.31 12.07 -0.93
CA GLY A 267 0.32 11.64 -1.92
C GLY A 267 -1.06 11.38 -1.32
N VAL A 268 -1.12 10.80 -0.13
CA VAL A 268 -2.39 10.42 0.49
C VAL A 268 -3.12 11.61 1.13
N HIS A 269 -2.38 12.53 1.76
CA HIS A 269 -2.96 13.71 2.41
C HIS A 269 -2.99 14.94 1.51
N GLY A 270 -2.41 14.90 0.30
CA GLY A 270 -2.39 16.03 -0.63
C GLY A 270 -1.59 17.25 -0.12
N ILE A 271 -0.65 17.03 0.78
CA ILE A 271 0.17 18.10 1.40
C ILE A 271 1.45 18.35 0.60
N SER A 272 2.10 19.50 0.81
CA SER A 272 3.40 19.80 0.19
C SER A 272 4.50 18.84 0.68
N THR A 273 5.53 18.62 -0.16
CA THR A 273 6.67 17.73 0.20
C THR A 273 7.34 18.19 1.50
N PHE A 274 7.57 19.50 1.64
CA PHE A 274 8.21 20.06 2.83
C PHE A 274 7.36 19.85 4.09
N ARG A 275 6.05 20.08 4.02
CA ARG A 275 5.13 19.82 5.14
C ARG A 275 5.13 18.33 5.52
N SER A 276 5.07 17.43 4.52
CA SER A 276 5.14 15.98 4.76
C SER A 276 6.45 15.58 5.47
N LEU A 277 7.58 16.13 5.00
CA LEU A 277 8.89 15.91 5.61
C LEU A 277 8.90 16.35 7.09
N MET A 278 8.43 17.56 7.38
CA MET A 278 8.41 18.08 8.75
C MET A 278 7.47 17.27 9.66
N CYS A 279 6.28 16.90 9.18
CA CYS A 279 5.34 16.07 9.93
C CYS A 279 5.91 14.68 10.26
N ALA A 280 6.75 14.12 9.40
CA ALA A 280 7.41 12.83 9.63
C ALA A 280 8.67 12.95 10.51
N LEU A 281 9.51 13.97 10.26
CA LEU A 281 10.82 14.12 10.90
C LEU A 281 10.71 14.55 12.36
N VAL A 282 9.84 15.51 12.67
CA VAL A 282 9.74 16.09 14.02
C VAL A 282 9.39 15.02 15.08
N PRO A 283 8.35 14.18 14.88
CA PRO A 283 8.07 13.09 15.83
C PRO A 283 9.24 12.12 16.01
N MET A 284 9.95 11.76 14.94
CA MET A 284 11.11 10.88 14.99
C MET A 284 12.23 11.46 15.87
N VAL A 285 12.58 12.74 15.64
CA VAL A 285 13.61 13.43 16.40
C VAL A 285 13.22 13.57 17.87
N LEU A 286 11.95 13.87 18.16
CA LEU A 286 11.45 13.96 19.54
C LEU A 286 11.51 12.63 20.28
N ILE A 287 11.13 11.52 19.62
CA ILE A 287 11.19 10.18 20.22
C ILE A 287 12.66 9.79 20.48
N VAL A 288 13.54 9.95 19.49
CA VAL A 288 14.95 9.58 19.62
C VAL A 288 15.66 10.46 20.66
N GLY A 289 15.47 11.78 20.60
CA GLY A 289 16.04 12.72 21.55
C GLY A 289 15.52 12.50 22.98
N GLY A 290 14.22 12.24 23.13
CA GLY A 290 13.62 11.91 24.42
C GLY A 290 14.17 10.62 25.01
N PHE A 291 14.34 9.58 24.19
CA PHE A 291 14.94 8.31 24.61
C PHE A 291 16.40 8.49 25.06
N ILE A 292 17.21 9.19 24.27
CA ILE A 292 18.62 9.48 24.63
C ILE A 292 18.70 10.25 25.95
N THR A 293 17.87 11.29 26.11
CA THR A 293 17.84 12.11 27.33
C THR A 293 17.45 11.28 28.56
N LEU A 294 16.45 10.41 28.42
CA LEU A 294 16.02 9.51 29.50
C LEU A 294 17.16 8.57 29.92
N MET A 295 17.89 8.01 28.94
CA MET A 295 19.05 7.14 29.20
C MET A 295 20.18 7.88 29.91
N THR A 296 20.50 9.11 29.50
CA THR A 296 21.57 9.90 30.15
C THR A 296 21.20 10.35 31.55
N LEU A 297 19.92 10.56 31.85
CA LEU A 297 19.47 10.91 33.21
C LEU A 297 19.42 9.70 34.15
N SER A 298 19.42 8.49 33.60
CA SER A 298 19.41 7.24 34.37
C SER A 298 20.80 6.68 34.69
N LEU A 299 21.86 7.26 34.10
CA LEU A 299 23.27 6.93 34.33
C LEU A 299 23.87 7.86 35.38
#